data_AF-A0A317JSQ8-F1
#
_entry.id   AF-A0A317JSQ8-F1
#
_cell.length_a   1.000
_cell.length_b   1.000
_cell.length_c   1.000
_cell.angle_alpha   90.00
_cell.angle_beta   90.00
_cell.angle_gamma   90.00
#
_symmetry.space_group_name_H-M   'P 1'
#
loop_
_entity.id
_entity.type
_entity.pdbx_description
1 polymer ?
#
loop_
_entity_poly.entity_id
_entity_poly.type
_entity_poly.pdbx_seq_one_letter_code
_entity_poly.pdbx_strand_id
1 'polypeptide(L)'
;MTVRQSIVFNGDLGSGKSTVSIEIAKRLGLRRVSVGDLYRQMAQERQMTALQLNLHAELDQAVDGYVDQLQRDIAASGESLVMDSRLAWHFFTDALKVHMITEPTEAARRVLARPSGPAESYTSLEEAKAKLRERSESERGRFIVRYGVDKARLRNYDLICDTTRANPEQVMAHIIDAYEGRLGADVLRDAPPLLLLDPRRVYPTEDVASLRGLWDSEFVGEVAEAGDEALEPLRIGYTGEYFFVVDGHRRLSAAIQNGFPMVPARLVAEVEEPVVGGMSAVDYFAAQVRPSIIHDWEAAHGIELPLPEHALLGGDAVLAGEPGPGA
;
A
#
# COMPACT_ATOMS: atom_id res chain seq x y z
N MET A 1 5.74 15.16 -22.52
CA MET A 1 5.74 14.36 -21.28
C MET A 1 6.99 14.74 -20.51
N THR A 2 6.85 15.26 -19.30
CA THR A 2 7.98 15.49 -18.40
C THR A 2 8.63 14.13 -18.14
N VAL A 3 9.91 13.98 -18.51
CA VAL A 3 10.67 12.76 -18.23
C VAL A 3 10.86 12.72 -16.72
N ARG A 4 10.29 11.72 -16.03
CA ARG A 4 10.51 11.52 -14.61
C ARG A 4 12.00 11.23 -14.41
N GLN A 5 12.69 12.09 -13.64
CA GLN A 5 14.15 11.99 -13.46
C GLN A 5 14.53 11.22 -12.21
N SER A 6 13.67 11.26 -11.20
CA SER A 6 13.92 10.65 -9.89
C SER A 6 12.85 9.62 -9.56
N ILE A 7 13.18 8.71 -8.64
CA ILE A 7 12.22 7.80 -8.01
C ILE A 7 12.20 8.13 -6.52
N VAL A 8 11.04 8.52 -6.00
CA VAL A 8 10.86 8.81 -4.57
C VAL A 8 10.03 7.74 -3.92
N PHE A 9 10.55 7.17 -2.84
CA PHE A 9 9.96 6.06 -2.12
C PHE A 9 9.38 6.52 -0.80
N ASN A 10 8.06 6.38 -0.68
CA ASN A 10 7.37 6.23 0.60
C ASN A 10 7.02 4.75 0.82
N GLY A 11 6.76 4.36 2.06
CA GLY A 11 6.31 3.02 2.33
C GLY A 11 6.04 2.75 3.79
N ASP A 12 5.14 1.81 4.02
CA ASP A 12 4.75 1.34 5.33
C ASP A 12 5.93 0.71 6.05
N LEU A 13 5.85 0.68 7.38
CA LEU A 13 6.80 -0.05 8.20
C LEU A 13 6.76 -1.53 7.79
N GLY A 14 7.93 -2.15 7.58
CA GLY A 14 8.01 -3.54 7.14
C GLY A 14 7.74 -3.78 5.64
N SER A 15 7.43 -2.76 4.84
CA SER A 15 7.17 -2.90 3.39
C SER A 15 8.39 -3.30 2.54
N GLY A 16 9.61 -3.25 3.08
CA GLY A 16 10.84 -3.54 2.33
C GLY A 16 11.43 -2.36 1.56
N LYS A 17 10.88 -1.14 1.72
CA LYS A 17 11.32 0.09 1.06
C LYS A 17 12.84 0.32 1.02
N SER A 18 13.51 0.19 2.17
CA SER A 18 14.94 0.49 2.20
C SER A 18 15.76 -0.52 1.39
N THR A 19 15.36 -1.80 1.36
CA THR A 19 16.00 -2.80 0.50
C THR A 19 15.80 -2.46 -0.98
N VAL A 20 14.55 -2.22 -1.38
CA VAL A 20 14.17 -1.93 -2.77
C VAL A 20 14.84 -0.64 -3.28
N SER A 21 14.83 0.44 -2.49
CA SER A 21 15.46 1.70 -2.90
C SER A 21 16.99 1.59 -3.07
N ILE A 22 17.67 0.79 -2.23
CA ILE A 22 19.13 0.54 -2.36
C ILE A 22 19.42 -0.19 -3.68
N GLU A 23 18.70 -1.26 -3.93
CA GLU A 23 18.97 -2.12 -5.08
C GLU A 23 18.55 -1.48 -6.41
N ILE A 24 17.44 -0.72 -6.43
CA ILE A 24 17.04 0.06 -7.62
C ILE A 24 18.09 1.13 -7.93
N ALA A 25 18.59 1.86 -6.92
CA ALA A 25 19.63 2.86 -7.13
C ALA A 25 20.89 2.24 -7.76
N LYS A 26 21.31 1.05 -7.29
CA LYS A 26 22.43 0.31 -7.89
C LYS A 26 22.15 -0.11 -9.33
N ARG A 27 20.98 -0.70 -9.60
CA ARG A 27 20.60 -1.20 -10.94
C ARG A 27 20.51 -0.07 -11.97
N LEU A 28 20.00 1.08 -11.58
CA LEU A 28 19.85 2.25 -12.45
C LEU A 28 21.09 3.16 -12.47
N GLY A 29 22.10 2.90 -11.64
CA GLY A 29 23.28 3.75 -11.52
C GLY A 29 22.98 5.15 -10.95
N LEU A 30 21.92 5.28 -10.15
CA LEU A 30 21.48 6.54 -9.56
C LEU A 30 22.01 6.73 -8.14
N ARG A 31 22.25 7.97 -7.73
CA ARG A 31 22.57 8.29 -6.34
C ARG A 31 21.35 7.98 -5.46
N ARG A 32 21.57 7.36 -4.30
CA ARG A 32 20.52 7.18 -3.27
C ARG A 32 20.69 8.19 -2.16
N VAL A 33 19.61 8.87 -1.80
CA VAL A 33 19.51 9.70 -0.59
C VAL A 33 18.45 9.10 0.31
N SER A 34 18.71 9.05 1.62
CA SER A 34 17.80 8.44 2.59
C SER A 34 17.71 9.31 3.83
N VAL A 35 16.53 9.86 4.08
CA VAL A 35 16.26 10.68 5.28
C VAL A 35 16.40 9.82 6.54
N GLY A 36 16.02 8.55 6.47
CA GLY A 36 16.21 7.61 7.58
C GLY A 36 17.68 7.33 7.91
N ASP A 37 18.55 7.29 6.90
CA ASP A 37 20.01 7.15 7.10
C ASP A 37 20.59 8.44 7.70
N LEU A 38 20.15 9.61 7.23
CA LEU A 38 20.54 10.91 7.78
C LEU A 38 20.18 11.02 9.27
N TYR A 39 18.95 10.69 9.65
CA TYR A 39 18.55 10.67 11.06
C TYR A 39 19.39 9.69 11.89
N ARG A 40 19.72 8.51 11.37
CA ARG A 40 20.59 7.55 12.07
C ARG A 40 21.99 8.10 12.29
N GLN A 41 22.57 8.75 11.29
CA GLN A 41 23.89 9.36 11.39
C GLN A 41 23.89 10.49 12.43
N MET A 42 22.92 11.40 12.36
CA MET A 42 22.75 12.49 13.34
C MET A 42 22.58 11.94 14.77
N ALA A 43 21.92 10.79 14.92
CA ALA A 43 21.72 10.17 16.24
C ALA A 43 23.05 9.66 16.80
N GLN A 44 23.86 9.00 15.97
CA GLN A 44 25.19 8.52 16.34
C GLN A 44 26.11 9.67 16.74
N GLU A 45 26.12 10.77 15.98
CA GLU A 45 26.90 11.98 16.27
C GLU A 45 26.51 12.60 17.63
N ARG A 46 25.24 12.46 18.03
CA ARG A 46 24.70 12.96 19.31
C ARG A 46 24.69 11.91 20.44
N GLN A 47 25.29 10.74 20.22
CA GLN A 47 25.26 9.61 21.17
C GLN A 47 23.83 9.19 21.60
N MET A 48 22.86 9.32 20.69
CA MET A 48 21.46 8.92 20.87
C MET A 48 21.13 7.72 19.99
N THR A 49 20.08 6.97 20.35
CA THR A 49 19.46 6.00 19.44
C THR A 49 18.64 6.71 18.36
N ALA A 50 18.40 6.05 17.23
CA ALA A 50 17.54 6.59 16.17
C ALA A 50 16.10 6.85 16.64
N LEU A 51 15.59 6.03 17.58
CA LEU A 51 14.28 6.24 18.20
C LEU A 51 14.29 7.49 19.07
N GLN A 52 15.31 7.64 19.93
CA GLN A 52 15.47 8.84 20.77
C GLN A 52 15.62 10.10 19.93
N LEU A 53 16.38 10.06 18.83
CA LEU A 53 16.49 11.23 17.96
C LEU A 53 15.18 11.50 17.21
N ASN A 54 14.42 10.50 16.78
CA ASN A 54 13.10 10.74 16.17
C ASN A 54 12.15 11.42 17.16
N LEU A 55 12.08 10.92 18.40
CA LEU A 55 11.30 11.55 19.48
C LEU A 55 11.83 12.96 19.82
N HIS A 56 13.15 13.16 19.74
CA HIS A 56 13.76 14.47 19.95
C HIS A 56 13.47 15.44 18.80
N ALA A 57 13.49 14.98 17.55
CA ALA A 57 13.14 15.77 16.37
C ALA A 57 11.64 16.12 16.33
N GLU A 58 10.79 15.30 16.95
CA GLU A 58 9.39 15.66 17.20
C GLU A 58 9.25 16.87 18.14
N LEU A 59 10.22 17.09 19.02
CA LEU A 59 10.27 18.21 19.96
C LEU A 59 11.14 19.38 19.46
N ASP A 60 12.11 19.11 18.58
CA ASP A 60 13.07 20.07 18.04
C ASP A 60 12.74 20.42 16.58
N GLN A 61 11.94 21.48 16.42
CA GLN A 61 11.51 22.00 15.11
C GLN A 61 12.68 22.36 14.19
N ALA A 62 13.88 22.64 14.72
CA ALA A 62 15.03 23.03 13.92
C ALA A 62 15.60 21.84 13.12
N VAL A 63 15.63 20.63 13.71
CA VAL A 63 16.08 19.41 13.03
C VAL A 63 15.14 19.06 11.88
N ASP A 64 13.83 19.07 12.13
CA ASP A 64 12.84 18.73 11.11
C ASP A 64 12.81 19.77 9.98
N GLY A 65 12.91 21.07 10.32
CA GLY A 65 13.01 22.15 9.32
C GLY A 65 14.26 22.06 8.44
N TYR A 66 15.40 21.66 9.01
CA TYR A 66 16.62 21.41 8.24
C TYR A 66 16.45 20.25 7.25
N VAL A 67 15.86 19.14 7.70
CA VAL A 67 15.60 17.97 6.85
C VAL A 67 14.61 18.30 5.74
N ASP A 68 13.56 19.07 6.04
CA ASP A 68 12.61 19.55 5.02
C ASP A 68 13.30 20.42 3.98
N GLN A 69 14.14 21.38 4.41
CA GLN A 69 14.86 22.25 3.49
C GLN A 69 15.80 21.46 2.58
N LEU A 70 16.55 20.51 3.15
CA LEU A 70 17.42 19.62 2.39
C LEU A 70 16.64 18.85 1.31
N GLN A 71 15.46 18.33 1.64
CA GLN A 71 14.63 17.62 0.65
C GLN A 71 14.15 18.55 -0.47
N ARG A 72 13.77 19.78 -0.16
CA ARG A 72 13.37 20.78 -1.16
C ARG A 72 14.52 21.17 -2.06
N ASP A 73 15.72 21.39 -1.49
CA ASP A 73 16.91 21.74 -2.25
C ASP A 73 17.30 20.62 -3.22
N ILE A 74 17.23 19.36 -2.76
CA ILE A 74 17.46 18.19 -3.63
C ILE A 74 16.41 18.11 -4.73
N ALA A 75 15.12 18.28 -4.39
CA ALA A 75 14.04 18.26 -5.38
C ALA A 75 14.19 19.37 -6.43
N ALA A 76 14.64 20.56 -6.02
CA ALA A 76 14.87 21.71 -6.90
C ALA A 76 16.15 21.62 -7.72
N SER A 77 17.07 20.71 -7.39
CA SER A 77 18.36 20.60 -8.07
C SER A 77 18.27 20.05 -9.50
N GLY A 78 17.17 19.38 -9.84
CA GLY A 78 17.00 18.67 -11.12
C GLY A 78 17.88 17.43 -11.27
N GLU A 79 18.52 16.98 -10.18
CA GLU A 79 19.29 15.75 -10.17
C GLU A 79 18.39 14.52 -10.30
N SER A 80 18.83 13.54 -11.09
CA SER A 80 18.22 12.21 -11.17
C SER A 80 18.74 11.33 -10.03
N LEU A 81 17.86 10.96 -9.10
CA LEU A 81 18.24 10.18 -7.91
C LEU A 81 17.11 9.28 -7.39
N VAL A 82 17.47 8.39 -6.47
CA VAL A 82 16.53 7.61 -5.68
C VAL A 82 16.43 8.21 -4.28
N MET A 83 15.23 8.65 -3.89
CA MET A 83 14.99 9.26 -2.58
C MET A 83 14.18 8.33 -1.69
N ASP A 84 14.75 7.89 -0.57
CA ASP A 84 14.07 7.14 0.49
C ASP A 84 13.64 8.11 1.61
N SER A 85 12.37 8.53 1.58
CA SER A 85 11.81 9.44 2.56
C SER A 85 10.30 9.34 2.64
N ARG A 86 9.77 9.40 3.87
CA ARG A 86 8.33 9.33 4.13
C ARG A 86 7.54 10.55 3.64
N LEU A 87 8.23 11.62 3.24
CA LEU A 87 7.62 12.87 2.78
C LEU A 87 8.17 13.38 1.43
N ALA A 88 9.13 12.69 0.81
CA ALA A 88 9.70 13.17 -0.46
C ALA A 88 8.66 13.30 -1.58
N TRP A 89 7.62 12.47 -1.60
CA TRP A 89 6.51 12.57 -2.54
C TRP A 89 5.79 13.93 -2.50
N HIS A 90 5.85 14.65 -1.38
CA HIS A 90 5.27 15.98 -1.22
C HIS A 90 6.16 17.07 -1.83
N PHE A 91 7.49 16.93 -1.75
CA PHE A 91 8.44 17.93 -2.23
C PHE A 91 8.84 17.76 -3.70
N PHE A 92 8.86 16.52 -4.20
CA PHE A 92 9.25 16.23 -5.57
C PHE A 92 8.06 16.35 -6.52
N THR A 93 8.18 17.19 -7.55
CA THR A 93 7.17 17.36 -8.61
C THR A 93 7.44 16.47 -9.82
N ASP A 94 8.70 16.25 -10.16
CA ASP A 94 9.14 15.58 -11.40
C ASP A 94 9.79 14.20 -11.13
N ALA A 95 9.14 13.40 -10.29
CA ALA A 95 9.61 12.06 -9.90
C ALA A 95 8.50 11.01 -10.02
N LEU A 96 8.89 9.74 -10.17
CA LEU A 96 7.99 8.62 -9.92
C LEU A 96 7.80 8.47 -8.40
N LYS A 97 6.59 8.75 -7.90
CA LYS A 97 6.23 8.62 -6.49
C LYS A 97 5.72 7.22 -6.20
N VAL A 98 6.55 6.41 -5.57
CA VAL A 98 6.24 5.03 -5.22
C VAL A 98 5.85 4.94 -3.75
N HIS A 99 4.70 4.34 -3.46
CA HIS A 99 4.29 3.98 -2.11
C HIS A 99 4.25 2.46 -1.96
N MET A 100 5.15 1.93 -1.14
CA MET A 100 5.21 0.50 -0.86
C MET A 100 4.36 0.16 0.36
N ILE A 101 3.37 -0.70 0.17
CA ILE A 101 2.46 -1.16 1.22
C ILE A 101 2.68 -2.64 1.50
N THR A 102 2.23 -3.11 2.66
CA THR A 102 2.26 -4.53 3.01
C THR A 102 1.14 -4.81 4.00
N GLU A 103 0.67 -6.06 4.04
CA GLU A 103 -0.29 -6.49 5.05
C GLU A 103 0.33 -6.33 6.47
N PRO A 104 -0.45 -5.84 7.46
CA PRO A 104 0.07 -5.52 8.80
C PRO A 104 0.72 -6.69 9.54
N THR A 105 0.21 -7.91 9.39
CA THR A 105 0.75 -9.12 10.01
C THR A 105 2.08 -9.51 9.37
N GLU A 106 2.21 -9.39 8.05
CA GLU A 106 3.47 -9.57 7.34
C GLU A 106 4.50 -8.47 7.69
N ALA A 107 4.06 -7.22 7.83
CA ALA A 107 4.92 -6.15 8.34
C ALA A 107 5.50 -6.49 9.71
N ALA A 108 4.63 -6.92 10.64
CA ALA A 108 5.02 -7.33 11.99
C ALA A 108 5.99 -8.51 11.96
N ARG A 109 5.73 -9.53 11.13
CA ARG A 109 6.62 -10.68 10.92
C ARG A 109 8.01 -10.26 10.44
N ARG A 110 8.09 -9.37 9.44
CA ARG A 110 9.36 -8.86 8.89
C ARG A 110 10.15 -8.05 9.91
N VAL A 111 9.47 -7.23 10.69
CA VAL A 111 10.11 -6.42 11.74
C VAL A 111 10.63 -7.31 12.87
N LEU A 112 9.88 -8.33 13.28
CA LEU A 112 10.30 -9.33 14.27
C LEU A 112 11.51 -10.15 13.83
N ALA A 113 11.58 -10.49 12.54
CA ALA A 113 12.69 -11.26 11.97
C ALA A 113 13.98 -10.43 11.81
N ARG A 114 13.91 -9.10 11.91
CA ARG A 114 15.09 -8.24 11.80
C ARG A 114 15.94 -8.37 13.08
N PRO A 115 17.27 -8.45 12.98
CA PRO A 115 18.14 -8.39 14.16
C PRO A 115 17.92 -7.05 14.86
N SER A 116 17.21 -7.05 15.99
CA SER A 116 16.90 -5.81 16.70
C SER A 116 18.15 -5.29 17.42
N GLY A 117 18.41 -3.98 17.27
CA GLY A 117 19.18 -3.27 18.29
C GLY A 117 18.37 -3.18 19.60
N PRO A 118 18.98 -2.84 20.73
CA PRO A 118 18.35 -2.89 22.06
C PRO A 118 17.10 -2.00 22.26
N ALA A 119 16.69 -1.22 21.26
CA ALA A 119 15.57 -0.26 21.33
C ALA A 119 14.22 -0.80 20.79
N GLU A 120 14.20 -1.93 20.07
CA GLU A 120 12.98 -2.46 19.44
C GLU A 120 12.86 -3.98 19.67
N SER A 121 12.66 -4.39 20.93
CA SER A 121 12.26 -5.76 21.24
C SER A 121 10.74 -5.85 21.27
N TYR A 122 10.18 -6.74 20.44
CA TYR A 122 8.75 -7.07 20.46
C TYR A 122 8.62 -8.49 21.02
N THR A 123 7.65 -8.71 21.90
CA THR A 123 7.45 -10.00 22.57
C THR A 123 6.45 -10.90 21.84
N SER A 124 5.65 -10.33 20.93
CA SER A 124 4.67 -11.08 20.12
C SER A 124 4.36 -10.41 18.78
N LEU A 125 3.74 -11.16 17.88
CA LEU A 125 3.25 -10.67 16.59
C LEU A 125 2.18 -9.58 16.75
N GLU A 126 1.24 -9.78 17.67
CA GLU A 126 0.18 -8.82 17.96
C GLU A 126 0.73 -7.52 18.56
N GLU A 127 1.70 -7.60 19.48
CA GLU A 127 2.35 -6.42 20.02
C GLU A 127 3.10 -5.65 18.92
N ALA A 128 3.81 -6.36 18.03
CA ALA A 128 4.48 -5.73 16.89
C ALA A 128 3.48 -5.04 15.98
N LYS A 129 2.39 -5.71 15.59
CA LYS A 129 1.33 -5.15 14.75
C LYS A 129 0.72 -3.88 15.37
N ALA A 130 0.37 -3.92 16.66
CA ALA A 130 -0.19 -2.78 17.37
C ALA A 130 0.77 -1.58 17.41
N LYS A 131 2.04 -1.79 17.78
CA LYS A 131 3.06 -0.73 17.84
C LYS A 131 3.37 -0.13 16.47
N LEU A 132 3.40 -0.95 15.42
CA LEU A 132 3.60 -0.47 14.05
C LEU A 132 2.41 0.41 13.60
N ARG A 133 1.18 0.01 13.92
CA ARG A 133 -0.02 0.80 13.65
C ARG A 133 0.02 2.14 14.39
N GLU A 134 0.27 2.13 15.70
CA GLU A 134 0.39 3.34 16.53
C GLU A 134 1.44 4.31 15.96
N ARG A 135 2.61 3.79 15.59
CA ARG A 135 3.68 4.59 14.98
C ARG A 135 3.25 5.18 13.63
N SER A 136 2.51 4.41 12.82
CA SER A 136 2.03 4.90 11.53
C SER A 136 1.00 6.02 11.69
N GLU A 137 0.04 5.87 12.60
CA GLU A 137 -0.99 6.88 12.88
C GLU A 137 -0.42 8.14 13.52
N SER A 138 0.50 8.02 14.47
CA SER A 138 1.21 9.17 15.05
C SER A 138 1.90 10.01 13.96
N GLU A 139 2.59 9.35 13.04
CA GLU A 139 3.21 10.02 11.90
C GLU A 139 2.20 10.66 10.95
N ARG A 140 1.10 9.97 10.65
CA ARG A 140 0.04 10.50 9.79
C ARG A 140 -0.55 11.77 10.40
N GLY A 141 -0.88 11.74 11.69
CA GLY A 141 -1.36 12.90 12.43
C GLY A 141 -0.39 14.08 12.36
N ARG A 142 0.91 13.82 12.53
CA ARG A 142 1.95 14.85 12.37
C ARG A 142 1.95 15.47 10.98
N PHE A 143 1.85 14.66 9.92
CA PHE A 143 1.86 15.18 8.56
C PHE A 143 0.63 16.01 8.23
N ILE A 144 -0.53 15.63 8.74
CA ILE A 144 -1.76 16.40 8.61
C ILE A 144 -1.62 17.75 9.32
N VAL A 145 -1.17 17.76 10.58
CA VAL A 145 -1.03 19.00 11.36
C VAL A 145 0.02 19.94 10.77
N ARG A 146 1.16 19.41 10.32
CA ARG A 146 2.30 20.22 9.90
C ARG A 146 2.26 20.65 8.43
N TYR A 147 1.78 19.78 7.54
CA TYR A 147 1.82 20.00 6.09
C TYR A 147 0.43 20.04 5.45
N GLY A 148 -0.64 19.71 6.19
CA GLY A 148 -1.98 19.61 5.63
C GLY A 148 -2.14 18.45 4.64
N VAL A 149 -1.26 17.44 4.70
CA VAL A 149 -1.28 16.30 3.79
C VAL A 149 -1.45 14.99 4.54
N ASP A 150 -2.20 14.07 3.94
CA ASP A 150 -2.44 12.75 4.51
C ASP A 150 -1.68 11.69 3.69
N LYS A 151 -0.70 11.03 4.32
CA LYS A 151 0.11 9.99 3.67
C LYS A 151 -0.72 8.76 3.23
N ALA A 152 -1.91 8.56 3.81
CA ALA A 152 -2.80 7.44 3.50
C ALA A 152 -3.63 7.66 2.22
N ARG A 153 -3.65 8.88 1.66
CA ARG A 153 -4.30 9.18 0.39
C ARG A 153 -3.46 8.61 -0.76
N LEU A 154 -4.00 7.63 -1.47
CA LEU A 154 -3.27 6.95 -2.56
C LEU A 154 -3.02 7.88 -3.74
N ARG A 155 -3.89 8.88 -3.94
CA ARG A 155 -3.75 9.91 -4.99
C ARG A 155 -2.53 10.81 -4.84
N ASN A 156 -1.81 10.74 -3.72
CA ASN A 156 -0.54 11.45 -3.55
C ASN A 156 0.63 10.80 -4.31
N TYR A 157 0.44 9.58 -4.82
CA TYR A 157 1.48 8.77 -5.42
C TYR A 157 1.16 8.43 -6.88
N ASP A 158 2.19 8.03 -7.62
CA ASP A 158 2.05 7.54 -9.00
C ASP A 158 1.88 6.02 -9.02
N LEU A 159 2.55 5.31 -8.11
CA LEU A 159 2.58 3.85 -8.06
C LEU A 159 2.40 3.37 -6.62
N ILE A 160 1.40 2.51 -6.40
CA ILE A 160 1.25 1.76 -5.15
C ILE A 160 1.73 0.33 -5.41
N CYS A 161 2.65 -0.16 -4.60
CA CYS A 161 3.21 -1.50 -4.73
C CYS A 161 2.98 -2.29 -3.45
N ASP A 162 2.16 -3.32 -3.53
CA ASP A 162 1.90 -4.26 -2.45
C ASP A 162 2.97 -5.34 -2.40
N THR A 163 3.77 -5.31 -1.35
CA THR A 163 4.90 -6.22 -1.18
C THR A 163 4.57 -7.43 -0.31
N THR A 164 3.30 -7.67 0.01
CA THR A 164 2.90 -8.72 0.98
C THR A 164 3.46 -10.09 0.62
N ARG A 165 3.20 -10.57 -0.61
CA ARG A 165 3.73 -11.85 -1.11
C ARG A 165 4.77 -11.71 -2.22
N ALA A 166 4.89 -10.54 -2.83
CA ALA A 166 5.88 -10.30 -3.87
C ALA A 166 7.30 -10.33 -3.30
N ASN A 167 8.22 -10.99 -4.00
CA ASN A 167 9.62 -10.97 -3.62
C ASN A 167 10.29 -9.64 -4.05
N PRO A 168 11.45 -9.27 -3.47
CA PRO A 168 12.13 -8.02 -3.80
C PRO A 168 12.49 -7.89 -5.29
N GLU A 169 12.89 -8.95 -5.97
CA GLU A 169 13.19 -8.90 -7.41
C GLU A 169 11.97 -8.49 -8.25
N GLN A 170 10.81 -9.09 -7.98
CA GLN A 170 9.55 -8.79 -8.68
C GLN A 170 9.12 -7.35 -8.45
N VAL A 171 9.17 -6.90 -7.20
CA VAL A 171 8.85 -5.51 -6.84
C VAL A 171 9.77 -4.53 -7.57
N MET A 172 11.08 -4.82 -7.60
CA MET A 172 12.05 -3.99 -8.31
C MET A 172 11.82 -3.96 -9.82
N ALA A 173 11.53 -5.11 -10.43
CA ALA A 173 11.23 -5.20 -11.86
C ALA A 173 10.07 -4.28 -12.22
N HIS A 174 8.93 -4.44 -11.53
CA HIS A 174 7.73 -3.63 -11.81
C HIS A 174 7.93 -2.13 -11.59
N ILE A 175 8.68 -1.73 -10.57
CA ILE A 175 8.98 -0.30 -10.34
C ILE A 175 9.88 0.24 -11.47
N ILE A 176 10.87 -0.53 -11.92
CA ILE A 176 11.75 -0.14 -13.03
C ILE A 176 10.94 -0.09 -14.34
N ASP A 177 10.08 -1.07 -14.61
CA ASP A 177 9.22 -1.07 -15.79
C ASP A 177 8.23 0.09 -15.79
N ALA A 178 7.65 0.44 -14.64
CA ALA A 178 6.82 1.64 -14.50
C ALA A 178 7.61 2.93 -14.70
N TYR A 179 8.85 3.00 -14.19
CA TYR A 179 9.74 4.14 -14.35
C TYR A 179 10.16 4.35 -15.81
N GLU A 180 10.45 3.26 -16.52
CA GLU A 180 10.87 3.26 -17.93
C GLU A 180 9.68 3.27 -18.91
N GLY A 181 8.44 3.31 -18.41
CA GLY A 181 7.22 3.41 -19.21
C GLY A 181 6.82 2.12 -19.93
N ARG A 182 7.34 0.96 -19.50
CA ARG A 182 6.95 -0.36 -20.00
C ARG A 182 5.73 -0.93 -19.30
N LEU A 183 5.44 -0.50 -18.07
CA LEU A 183 4.29 -0.95 -17.29
C LEU A 183 3.33 0.21 -16.98
N GLY A 184 2.05 0.03 -17.30
CA GLY A 184 0.95 0.94 -16.93
C GLY A 184 1.16 2.41 -17.36
N ALA A 185 1.86 2.65 -18.47
CA ALA A 185 2.22 3.99 -18.93
C ALA A 185 1.00 4.89 -19.20
N ASP A 186 -0.12 4.31 -19.60
CA ASP A 186 -1.40 5.00 -19.78
C ASP A 186 -2.03 5.38 -18.44
N VAL A 187 -2.08 4.46 -17.46
CA VAL A 187 -2.55 4.75 -16.10
C VAL A 187 -1.73 5.87 -15.47
N LEU A 188 -0.40 5.73 -15.51
CA LEU A 188 0.55 6.68 -14.92
C LEU A 188 0.49 8.08 -15.55
N ARG A 189 0.02 8.19 -16.79
CA ARG A 189 -0.14 9.46 -17.50
C ARG A 189 -1.52 10.06 -17.32
N ASP A 190 -2.57 9.23 -17.37
CA ASP A 190 -3.95 9.70 -17.53
C ASP A 190 -4.68 9.75 -16.18
N ALA A 191 -4.41 8.81 -15.26
CA ALA A 191 -5.11 8.70 -13.98
C ALA A 191 -4.30 7.92 -12.91
N PRO A 192 -3.16 8.46 -12.43
CA PRO A 192 -2.43 7.84 -11.32
C PRO A 192 -3.30 7.79 -10.03
N PRO A 193 -3.03 6.83 -9.13
CA PRO A 193 -1.93 5.87 -9.19
C PRO A 193 -2.23 4.61 -10.02
N LEU A 194 -1.17 4.01 -10.59
CA LEU A 194 -1.16 2.58 -10.92
C LEU A 194 -1.05 1.81 -9.60
N LEU A 195 -1.89 0.79 -9.43
CA LEU A 195 -1.85 -0.11 -8.29
C LEU A 195 -1.28 -1.46 -8.74
N LEU A 196 -0.32 -1.99 -7.99
CA LEU A 196 0.13 -3.38 -8.09
C LEU A 196 -0.18 -4.03 -6.75
N LEU A 197 -1.29 -4.76 -6.68
CA LEU A 197 -1.86 -5.24 -5.42
C LEU A 197 -1.67 -6.73 -5.26
N ASP A 198 -1.48 -7.22 -4.04
CA ASP A 198 -1.60 -8.64 -3.78
C ASP A 198 -3.06 -9.04 -4.00
N PRO A 199 -3.39 -9.91 -4.97
CA PRO A 199 -4.78 -10.26 -5.25
C PRO A 199 -5.49 -10.91 -4.05
N ARG A 200 -4.75 -11.52 -3.11
CA ARG A 200 -5.32 -12.12 -1.89
C ARG A 200 -5.69 -11.09 -0.81
N ARG A 201 -5.42 -9.80 -1.04
CA ARG A 201 -5.80 -8.68 -0.17
C ARG A 201 -6.94 -7.83 -0.73
N VAL A 202 -7.45 -8.18 -1.92
CA VAL A 202 -8.53 -7.45 -2.58
C VAL A 202 -9.87 -8.06 -2.20
N TYR A 203 -10.74 -7.25 -1.61
CA TYR A 203 -12.07 -7.67 -1.18
C TYR A 203 -13.03 -7.76 -2.36
N PRO A 204 -13.74 -8.89 -2.51
CA PRO A 204 -14.77 -9.06 -3.52
C PRO A 204 -16.04 -8.28 -3.20
N THR A 205 -16.69 -7.76 -4.24
CA THR A 205 -18.00 -7.08 -4.13
C THR A 205 -19.12 -7.84 -4.84
N GLU A 206 -18.80 -8.96 -5.48
CA GLU A 206 -19.74 -9.88 -6.11
C GLU A 206 -19.54 -11.28 -5.57
N ASP A 207 -20.62 -12.05 -5.50
CA ASP A 207 -20.60 -13.45 -5.10
C ASP A 207 -19.81 -14.28 -6.13
N VAL A 208 -18.91 -15.15 -5.67
CA VAL A 208 -18.11 -16.01 -6.54
C VAL A 208 -18.97 -16.92 -7.42
N ALA A 209 -20.14 -17.35 -6.93
CA ALA A 209 -21.08 -18.18 -7.68
C ALA A 209 -21.77 -17.44 -8.83
N SER A 210 -21.80 -16.11 -8.80
CA SER A 210 -22.34 -15.29 -9.89
C SER A 210 -21.39 -15.22 -11.10
N LEU A 211 -20.11 -15.54 -10.89
CA LEU A 211 -19.07 -15.48 -11.91
C LEU A 211 -19.12 -16.72 -12.80
N ARG A 212 -19.82 -16.61 -13.93
CA ARG A 212 -19.89 -17.68 -14.93
C ARG A 212 -18.50 -18.00 -15.48
N GLY A 213 -18.18 -19.29 -15.63
CA GLY A 213 -16.91 -19.74 -16.21
C GLY A 213 -15.69 -19.34 -15.37
N LEU A 214 -15.83 -19.28 -14.04
CA LEU A 214 -14.73 -18.97 -13.12
C LEU A 214 -13.66 -20.07 -13.09
N TRP A 215 -14.10 -21.31 -13.27
CA TRP A 215 -13.26 -22.49 -13.39
C TRP A 215 -13.03 -22.91 -14.85
N ASP A 216 -13.32 -22.01 -15.78
CA ASP A 216 -13.04 -22.25 -17.19
C ASP A 216 -11.52 -22.29 -17.38
N SER A 217 -11.00 -23.50 -17.59
CA SER A 217 -9.57 -23.75 -17.73
C SER A 217 -8.95 -22.98 -18.89
N GLU A 218 -9.75 -22.63 -19.92
CA GLU A 218 -9.26 -21.84 -21.05
C GLU A 218 -8.94 -20.42 -20.60
N PHE A 219 -9.90 -19.70 -19.99
CA PHE A 219 -9.67 -18.35 -19.49
C PHE A 219 -8.59 -18.28 -18.41
N VAL A 220 -8.58 -19.23 -17.46
CA VAL A 220 -7.54 -19.29 -16.42
C VAL A 220 -6.16 -19.54 -17.03
N GLY A 221 -6.09 -20.38 -18.07
CA GLY A 221 -4.88 -20.64 -18.84
C GLY A 221 -4.40 -19.43 -19.63
N GLU A 222 -5.29 -18.71 -20.31
CA GLU A 222 -4.98 -17.47 -21.01
C GLU A 222 -4.39 -16.41 -20.07
N VAL A 223 -4.97 -16.25 -18.89
CA VAL A 223 -4.44 -15.35 -17.85
C VAL A 223 -3.05 -15.81 -17.39
N ALA A 224 -2.85 -17.11 -17.22
CA ALA A 224 -1.55 -17.67 -16.85
C ALA A 224 -0.47 -17.39 -17.90
N GLU A 225 -0.81 -17.56 -19.18
CA GLU A 225 0.10 -17.30 -20.31
C GLU A 225 0.41 -15.81 -20.49
N ALA A 226 -0.57 -14.94 -20.25
CA ALA A 226 -0.39 -13.50 -20.32
C ALA A 226 0.55 -12.97 -19.22
N GLY A 227 0.52 -13.58 -18.03
CA GLY A 227 1.25 -13.10 -16.86
C GLY A 227 0.59 -11.89 -16.20
N ASP A 228 1.18 -11.42 -15.10
CA ASP A 228 0.64 -10.31 -14.30
C ASP A 228 0.78 -8.95 -15.01
N GLU A 229 1.86 -8.73 -15.77
CA GLU A 229 2.10 -7.47 -16.49
C GLU A 229 1.13 -7.23 -17.67
N ALA A 230 0.65 -8.30 -18.32
CA ALA A 230 -0.26 -8.19 -19.47
C ALA A 230 -1.74 -8.24 -19.09
N LEU A 231 -2.05 -8.46 -17.80
CA LEU A 231 -3.42 -8.50 -17.33
C LEU A 231 -4.06 -7.11 -17.45
N GLU A 232 -5.25 -7.04 -18.06
CA GLU A 232 -6.01 -5.80 -18.07
C GLU A 232 -6.26 -5.33 -16.62
N PRO A 233 -5.91 -4.08 -16.26
CA PRO A 233 -5.99 -3.63 -14.88
C PRO A 233 -7.40 -3.77 -14.27
N LEU A 234 -7.46 -4.28 -13.03
CA LEU A 234 -8.70 -4.29 -12.26
C LEU A 234 -9.16 -2.87 -11.95
N ARG A 235 -10.46 -2.69 -11.69
CA ARG A 235 -11.01 -1.42 -11.20
C ARG A 235 -11.19 -1.55 -9.70
N ILE A 236 -10.41 -0.79 -8.92
CA ILE A 236 -10.30 -0.95 -7.47
C ILE A 236 -10.78 0.32 -6.77
N GLY A 237 -11.64 0.15 -5.77
CA GLY A 237 -11.90 1.17 -4.77
C GLY A 237 -11.02 0.98 -3.54
N TYR A 238 -10.82 2.06 -2.78
CA TYR A 238 -10.00 2.05 -1.56
C TYR A 238 -10.68 2.79 -0.42
N THR A 239 -10.72 2.18 0.77
CA THR A 239 -11.24 2.84 1.99
C THR A 239 -10.60 2.27 3.25
N GLY A 240 -10.22 3.14 4.18
CA GLY A 240 -9.47 2.76 5.38
C GLY A 240 -8.12 2.12 5.01
N GLU A 241 -8.04 0.80 5.15
CA GLU A 241 -6.90 -0.04 4.75
C GLU A 241 -7.28 -1.12 3.70
N TYR A 242 -8.51 -1.06 3.19
CA TYR A 242 -9.12 -2.09 2.36
C TYR A 242 -9.14 -1.70 0.89
N PHE A 243 -8.65 -2.59 0.04
CA PHE A 243 -8.83 -2.54 -1.41
C PHE A 243 -10.01 -3.43 -1.77
N PHE A 244 -10.92 -2.96 -2.61
CA PHE A 244 -12.05 -3.77 -3.07
C PHE A 244 -12.24 -3.68 -4.58
N VAL A 245 -12.60 -4.80 -5.19
CA VAL A 245 -12.83 -4.85 -6.64
C VAL A 245 -14.20 -4.27 -6.97
N VAL A 246 -14.23 -3.28 -7.84
CA VAL A 246 -15.45 -2.71 -8.43
C VAL A 246 -15.77 -3.41 -9.75
N ASP A 247 -14.73 -3.77 -10.51
CA ASP A 247 -14.86 -4.54 -11.75
C ASP A 247 -13.56 -5.32 -12.04
N GLY A 248 -13.72 -6.47 -12.67
CA GLY A 248 -12.63 -7.41 -12.96
C GLY A 248 -12.58 -8.64 -12.04
N HIS A 249 -13.67 -9.01 -11.37
CA HIS A 249 -13.69 -10.15 -10.42
C HIS A 249 -13.24 -11.48 -11.03
N ARG A 250 -13.57 -11.76 -12.31
CA ARG A 250 -13.06 -12.96 -13.00
C ARG A 250 -11.54 -12.95 -13.14
N ARG A 251 -10.95 -11.79 -13.47
CA ARG A 251 -9.49 -11.60 -13.55
C ARG A 251 -8.84 -11.74 -12.17
N LEU A 252 -9.46 -11.15 -11.14
CA LEU A 252 -9.00 -11.29 -9.75
C LEU A 252 -8.97 -12.78 -9.35
N SER A 253 -10.07 -13.50 -9.58
CA SER A 253 -10.15 -14.94 -9.30
C SER A 253 -9.08 -15.73 -10.06
N ALA A 254 -8.93 -15.51 -11.37
CA ALA A 254 -7.92 -16.19 -12.17
C ALA A 254 -6.49 -15.89 -11.70
N ALA A 255 -6.21 -14.65 -11.28
CA ALA A 255 -4.91 -14.28 -10.71
C ALA A 255 -4.63 -14.99 -9.37
N ILE A 256 -5.64 -15.14 -8.51
CA ILE A 256 -5.51 -15.90 -7.26
C ILE A 256 -5.25 -17.39 -7.57
N GLN A 257 -6.00 -17.97 -8.51
CA GLN A 257 -5.85 -19.38 -8.91
C GLN A 257 -4.45 -19.65 -9.50
N ASN A 258 -3.91 -18.71 -10.27
CA ASN A 258 -2.56 -18.79 -10.83
C ASN A 258 -1.44 -18.40 -9.85
N GLY A 259 -1.80 -18.01 -8.61
CA GLY A 259 -0.82 -17.66 -7.57
C GLY A 259 -0.05 -16.38 -7.85
N PHE A 260 -0.59 -15.47 -8.67
CA PHE A 260 0.09 -14.21 -9.00
C PHE A 260 0.42 -13.44 -7.71
N PRO A 261 1.66 -12.93 -7.58
CA PRO A 261 2.06 -12.17 -6.39
C PRO A 261 1.45 -10.77 -6.37
N MET A 262 1.19 -10.22 -7.56
CA MET A 262 0.61 -8.90 -7.77
C MET A 262 -0.36 -8.93 -8.94
N VAL A 263 -1.33 -8.01 -8.95
CA VAL A 263 -2.21 -7.73 -10.08
C VAL A 263 -2.24 -6.23 -10.37
N PRO A 264 -2.18 -5.80 -11.64
CA PRO A 264 -2.32 -4.40 -11.99
C PRO A 264 -3.76 -3.95 -11.77
N ALA A 265 -3.93 -2.72 -11.30
CA ALA A 265 -5.22 -2.12 -11.08
C ALA A 265 -5.21 -0.59 -11.21
N ARG A 266 -6.38 -0.02 -11.47
CA ARG A 266 -6.67 1.42 -11.47
C ARG A 266 -7.51 1.76 -10.27
N LEU A 267 -7.11 2.81 -9.56
CA LEU A 267 -7.94 3.39 -8.51
C LEU A 267 -9.13 4.12 -9.14
N VAL A 268 -10.35 3.67 -8.88
CA VAL A 268 -11.57 4.35 -9.36
C VAL A 268 -12.14 5.34 -8.36
N ALA A 269 -11.97 5.10 -7.07
CA ALA A 269 -12.41 5.97 -6.00
C ALA A 269 -11.66 5.66 -4.70
N GLU A 270 -11.33 6.69 -3.92
CA GLU A 270 -10.88 6.54 -2.53
C GLU A 270 -11.75 7.33 -1.54
N VAL A 271 -12.05 6.71 -0.40
CA VAL A 271 -12.76 7.33 0.74
C VAL A 271 -14.12 7.93 0.32
N GLU A 272 -14.25 9.26 0.32
CA GLU A 272 -15.50 9.98 0.01
C GLU A 272 -15.77 10.10 -1.51
N GLU A 273 -14.82 9.68 -2.34
CA GLU A 273 -14.98 9.78 -3.78
C GLU A 273 -16.04 8.80 -4.29
N PRO A 274 -16.85 9.21 -5.28
CA PRO A 274 -17.94 8.38 -5.76
C PRO A 274 -17.43 7.22 -6.62
N VAL A 275 -17.96 6.03 -6.36
CA VAL A 275 -17.90 4.87 -7.25
C VAL A 275 -19.02 5.00 -8.31
N VAL A 276 -19.12 4.04 -9.24
CA VAL A 276 -20.25 3.93 -10.18
C VAL A 276 -21.57 3.94 -9.42
N GLY A 277 -22.51 4.80 -9.83
CA GLY A 277 -23.80 4.96 -9.17
C GLY A 277 -23.87 6.04 -8.09
N GLY A 278 -22.77 6.75 -7.82
CA GLY A 278 -22.74 7.95 -6.98
C GLY A 278 -22.58 7.73 -5.48
N MET A 279 -22.52 6.47 -5.03
CA MET A 279 -22.15 6.13 -3.65
C MET A 279 -20.66 6.42 -3.42
N SER A 280 -20.29 6.91 -2.23
CA SER A 280 -18.88 7.02 -1.84
C SER A 280 -18.19 5.66 -1.83
N ALA A 281 -16.86 5.61 -1.91
CA ALA A 281 -16.12 4.34 -1.79
C ALA A 281 -16.34 3.68 -0.43
N VAL A 282 -16.50 4.48 0.64
CA VAL A 282 -16.87 4.01 1.98
C VAL A 282 -18.23 3.31 1.95
N ASP A 283 -19.27 3.99 1.46
CA ASP A 283 -20.64 3.46 1.46
C ASP A 283 -20.77 2.25 0.53
N TYR A 284 -20.13 2.30 -0.64
CA TYR A 284 -20.12 1.19 -1.58
C TYR A 284 -19.47 -0.05 -0.98
N PHE A 285 -18.31 0.11 -0.33
CA PHE A 285 -17.63 -0.98 0.36
C PHE A 285 -18.50 -1.58 1.45
N ALA A 286 -19.09 -0.74 2.31
CA ALA A 286 -19.95 -1.19 3.40
C ALA A 286 -21.20 -1.95 2.90
N ALA A 287 -21.77 -1.51 1.77
CA ALA A 287 -22.96 -2.12 1.18
C ALA A 287 -22.67 -3.44 0.46
N GLN A 288 -21.56 -3.52 -0.29
CA GLN A 288 -21.28 -4.65 -1.18
C GLN A 288 -20.40 -5.72 -0.53
N VAL A 289 -19.44 -5.34 0.31
CA VAL A 289 -18.51 -6.29 0.94
C VAL A 289 -19.15 -6.85 2.22
N ARG A 290 -19.86 -7.96 2.07
CA ARG A 290 -20.61 -8.66 3.12
C ARG A 290 -19.86 -9.90 3.61
N PRO A 291 -20.03 -10.32 4.89
CA PRO A 291 -19.39 -11.53 5.42
C PRO A 291 -19.58 -12.78 4.56
N SER A 292 -20.79 -13.00 4.03
CA SER A 292 -21.08 -14.17 3.20
C SER A 292 -20.23 -14.19 1.93
N ILE A 293 -20.12 -13.06 1.23
CA ILE A 293 -19.31 -12.92 0.01
C ILE A 293 -17.84 -13.17 0.33
N ILE A 294 -17.34 -12.62 1.44
CA ILE A 294 -15.95 -12.86 1.87
C ILE A 294 -15.72 -14.36 2.08
N HIS A 295 -16.55 -15.01 2.88
CA HIS A 295 -16.40 -16.44 3.19
C HIS A 295 -16.53 -17.34 1.97
N ASP A 296 -17.43 -17.04 1.03
CA ASP A 296 -17.57 -17.81 -0.22
C ASP A 296 -16.31 -17.70 -1.08
N TRP A 297 -15.70 -16.51 -1.14
CA TRP A 297 -14.43 -16.31 -1.84
C TRP A 297 -13.24 -16.97 -1.13
N GLU A 298 -13.16 -16.89 0.21
CA GLU A 298 -12.16 -17.59 1.02
C GLU A 298 -12.23 -19.10 0.78
N ALA A 299 -13.44 -19.67 0.83
CA ALA A 299 -13.68 -21.09 0.60
C ALA A 299 -13.32 -21.52 -0.83
N ALA A 300 -13.68 -20.70 -1.83
CA ALA A 300 -13.39 -20.99 -3.23
C ALA A 300 -11.89 -20.97 -3.54
N HIS A 301 -11.13 -20.05 -2.93
CA HIS A 301 -9.74 -19.78 -3.34
C HIS A 301 -8.68 -20.19 -2.31
N GLY A 302 -9.07 -20.63 -1.11
CA GLY A 302 -8.13 -20.93 -0.02
C GLY A 302 -7.35 -19.69 0.43
N ILE A 303 -8.04 -18.55 0.52
CA ILE A 303 -7.46 -17.28 0.99
C ILE A 303 -8.07 -16.88 2.33
N GLU A 304 -7.47 -15.88 2.97
CA GLU A 304 -7.96 -15.32 4.23
C GLU A 304 -8.05 -13.81 4.08
N LEU A 305 -9.25 -13.27 4.32
CA LEU A 305 -9.60 -11.87 4.24
C LEU A 305 -10.24 -11.47 5.57
N PRO A 306 -9.52 -10.76 6.46
CA PRO A 306 -10.05 -10.33 7.75
C PRO A 306 -11.37 -9.57 7.57
N LEU A 307 -12.39 -9.87 8.38
CA LEU A 307 -13.65 -9.17 8.29
C LEU A 307 -13.46 -7.66 8.58
N PRO A 308 -13.93 -6.77 7.71
CA PRO A 308 -13.87 -5.33 7.96
C PRO A 308 -14.79 -4.94 9.12
N GLU A 309 -14.50 -3.82 9.77
CA GLU A 309 -15.19 -3.38 11.00
C GLU A 309 -16.72 -3.30 10.83
N HIS A 310 -17.22 -2.79 9.70
CA HIS A 310 -18.66 -2.71 9.43
C HIS A 310 -19.33 -4.10 9.34
N ALA A 311 -18.59 -5.10 8.90
CA ALA A 311 -19.06 -6.48 8.75
C ALA A 311 -19.08 -7.23 10.08
N LEU A 312 -18.26 -6.82 11.06
CA LEU A 312 -18.29 -7.35 12.42
C LEU A 312 -19.51 -6.85 13.20
N LEU A 313 -19.86 -5.57 13.04
CA LEU A 313 -20.97 -4.93 13.76
C LEU A 313 -22.36 -5.39 13.27
N GLY A 314 -22.47 -5.82 12.00
CA GLY A 314 -23.73 -6.31 11.42
C GLY A 314 -24.19 -7.69 11.91
N GLY A 315 -23.30 -8.48 12.52
CA GLY A 315 -23.60 -9.83 13.02
C GLY A 315 -24.38 -9.86 14.34
N ASP A 316 -24.21 -8.84 15.19
CA ASP A 316 -24.84 -8.79 16.52
C ASP A 316 -26.30 -8.32 16.49
N ALA A 317 -26.76 -7.70 15.39
CA ALA A 317 -28.12 -7.18 15.27
C ALA A 317 -29.20 -8.28 15.05
N VAL A 318 -28.80 -9.53 14.76
CA VAL A 318 -29.74 -10.63 14.44
C VAL A 318 -30.06 -11.51 15.67
N LEU A 319 -29.35 -11.37 16.79
CA LEU A 319 -29.58 -12.19 17.99
C LEU A 319 -30.40 -11.52 19.10
N ALA A 320 -30.80 -10.26 18.95
CA ALA A 320 -31.77 -9.61 19.82
C ALA A 320 -33.18 -9.68 19.22
N GLY A 321 -33.71 -10.90 19.05
CA GLY A 321 -35.13 -11.09 18.83
C GLY A 321 -35.90 -10.63 20.06
N GLU A 322 -36.55 -9.46 19.97
CA GLU A 322 -37.49 -9.00 20.98
C GLU A 322 -38.59 -10.07 21.16
N PRO A 323 -38.88 -10.53 22.40
CA PRO A 323 -40.11 -11.27 22.63
C PRO A 323 -41.28 -10.31 22.45
N GLY A 324 -42.07 -10.52 21.38
CA GLY A 324 -43.23 -9.70 21.07
C GLY A 324 -44.26 -9.65 22.22
N PRO A 325 -45.02 -8.56 22.38
CA PRO A 325 -45.98 -8.43 23.46
C PRO A 325 -47.32 -9.09 23.10
N GLY A 326 -47.82 -9.95 24.00
CA GLY A 326 -49.20 -10.48 24.01
C GLY A 326 -49.28 -11.98 23.67
N ALA A 327 -50.04 -12.83 24.37
CA ALA A 327 -51.15 -12.64 25.32
C ALA A 327 -51.21 -13.83 26.30
#